data_AF-A0A8H9YLV4-F1
#
_entry.id   AF-A0A8H9YLV4-F1
#
_cell.length_a   1.000
_cell.length_b   1.000
_cell.length_c   1.000
_cell.angle_alpha   90.00
_cell.angle_beta   90.00
_cell.angle_gamma   90.00
#
_symmetry.space_group_name_H-M   'P 1'
#
loop_
_entity.id
_entity.type
_entity.pdbx_description
1 polymer ?
#
loop_
_entity_poly.entity_id
_entity_poly.type
_entity_poly.pdbx_seq_one_letter_code
_entity_poly.pdbx_strand_id
1 'polypeptide(L)'
;MNMPAEKPQPNWFQQLQEFEANRPAIRKAGIEALARLVPVAQRDTGQSAVIGRFLLGLYNGRDYPFVLTSLRGLDTALFDDCLAVLQLDYSPEQEVHTYLPDGDAIWEELIGTWA
;
A
#
# COMPACT_ATOMS: atom_id res chain seq x y z
N MET A 1 3.98 17.49 -45.00
CA MET A 1 4.50 16.91 -43.74
C MET A 1 3.97 17.77 -42.61
N ASN A 2 2.95 17.32 -41.87
CA ASN A 2 2.52 17.99 -40.64
C ASN A 2 3.37 17.45 -39.49
N MET A 3 4.07 18.34 -38.79
CA MET A 3 4.68 17.98 -37.51
C MET A 3 3.56 17.68 -36.51
N PRO A 4 3.67 16.61 -35.69
CA PRO A 4 2.71 16.39 -34.61
C PRO A 4 2.81 17.55 -33.62
N ALA A 5 1.66 18.06 -33.18
CA ALA A 5 1.60 19.04 -32.09
C ALA A 5 2.34 18.48 -30.86
N GLU A 6 3.32 19.24 -30.35
CA GLU A 6 3.97 18.91 -29.09
C GLU A 6 2.89 18.79 -28.00
N LYS A 7 2.82 17.62 -27.35
CA LYS A 7 1.98 17.45 -26.17
C LYS A 7 2.48 18.45 -25.12
N PRO A 8 1.60 19.24 -24.48
CA PRO A 8 2.03 20.17 -23.44
C PRO A 8 2.81 19.39 -22.39
N GLN A 9 4.04 19.84 -22.12
CA GLN A 9 4.87 19.19 -21.12
C GLN A 9 4.22 19.38 -19.75
N PRO A 10 4.07 18.31 -18.96
CA PRO A 10 3.49 18.41 -17.63
C PRO A 10 4.35 19.33 -16.77
N ASN A 11 3.73 20.30 -16.10
CA ASN A 11 4.42 21.18 -15.18
C ASN A 11 4.66 20.43 -13.87
N TRP A 12 5.86 19.85 -13.72
CA TRP A 12 6.24 19.07 -12.54
C TRP A 12 6.03 19.82 -11.21
N PHE A 13 6.17 21.15 -11.19
CA PHE A 13 5.90 21.93 -9.98
C PHE A 13 4.42 21.90 -9.58
N GLN A 14 3.51 21.97 -10.56
CA GLN A 14 2.07 21.86 -10.30
C GLN A 14 1.70 20.45 -9.81
N GLN A 15 2.25 19.41 -10.43
CA GLN A 15 2.02 18.02 -10.01
C GLN A 15 2.49 17.76 -8.58
N LEU A 16 3.66 18.31 -8.18
CA LEU A 16 4.15 18.23 -6.81
C LEU A 16 3.23 18.98 -5.83
N GLN A 17 2.78 20.18 -6.19
CA GLN A 17 1.85 20.95 -5.35
C GLN A 17 0.52 20.24 -5.15
N GLU A 18 -0.04 19.65 -6.21
CA GLU A 18 -1.27 18.86 -6.14
C GLU A 18 -1.08 17.61 -5.27
N PHE A 19 0.06 16.93 -5.41
CA PHE A 19 0.39 15.77 -4.58
C PHE A 19 0.48 16.15 -3.10
N GLU A 20 1.20 17.21 -2.76
CA GLU A 20 1.32 17.70 -1.39
C GLU A 20 -0.04 18.17 -0.83
N ALA A 21 -0.87 18.83 -1.63
CA ALA A 21 -2.22 19.23 -1.23
C ALA A 21 -3.13 18.01 -0.94
N ASN A 22 -2.95 16.92 -1.68
CA ASN A 22 -3.70 15.67 -1.49
C ASN A 22 -3.13 14.76 -0.41
N ARG A 23 -1.91 15.02 0.07
CA ARG A 23 -1.18 14.18 1.04
C ARG A 23 -1.98 13.88 2.31
N PRO A 24 -2.71 14.83 2.94
CA PRO A 24 -3.52 14.51 4.12
C PRO A 24 -4.66 13.53 3.83
N ALA A 25 -5.27 13.63 2.65
CA ALA A 25 -6.35 12.74 2.22
C ALA A 25 -5.83 11.33 1.91
N ILE A 26 -4.69 11.25 1.21
CA ILE A 26 -3.97 9.99 0.96
C ILE A 26 -3.63 9.32 2.28
N ARG A 27 -3.04 10.07 3.22
CA ARG A 27 -2.66 9.54 4.53
C ARG A 27 -3.86 8.95 5.27
N LYS A 28 -4.94 9.72 5.37
CA LYS A 28 -6.16 9.28 6.04
C LYS A 28 -6.72 8.00 5.40
N ALA A 29 -6.86 7.98 4.08
CA ALA A 29 -7.39 6.83 3.34
C ALA A 29 -6.50 5.58 3.53
N GLY A 30 -5.18 5.74 3.46
CA GLY A 30 -4.24 4.65 3.65
C GLY A 30 -4.25 4.07 5.06
N ILE A 31 -4.31 4.91 6.11
CA ILE A 31 -4.40 4.44 7.51
C ILE A 31 -5.72 3.69 7.74
N GLU A 32 -6.84 4.23 7.23
CA GLU A 32 -8.14 3.57 7.35
C GLU A 32 -8.17 2.22 6.60
N ALA A 33 -7.54 2.14 5.43
CA ALA A 33 -7.39 0.89 4.68
C ALA A 33 -6.48 -0.10 5.41
N LEU A 34 -5.35 0.36 5.95
CA LEU A 34 -4.44 -0.46 6.74
C LEU A 34 -5.14 -1.10 7.94
N ALA A 35 -5.94 -0.31 8.67
CA ALA A 35 -6.73 -0.79 9.81
C ALA A 35 -7.79 -1.83 9.41
N ARG A 36 -8.28 -1.82 8.15
CA ARG A 36 -9.18 -2.86 7.63
C ARG A 36 -8.44 -4.12 7.17
N LEU A 37 -7.25 -3.96 6.56
CA LEU A 37 -6.47 -5.09 6.03
C LEU A 37 -5.87 -5.96 7.13
N VAL A 38 -5.38 -5.38 8.22
CA VAL A 38 -4.71 -6.13 9.30
C VAL A 38 -5.58 -7.26 9.87
N PRO A 39 -6.84 -7.03 10.29
CA PRO A 39 -7.71 -8.09 10.77
C PRO A 39 -8.06 -9.17 9.72
N VAL A 40 -7.85 -8.89 8.42
CA VAL A 40 -8.01 -9.88 7.35
C VAL A 40 -6.74 -10.70 7.20
N ALA A 41 -5.56 -10.06 7.28
CA ALA A 41 -4.25 -10.70 7.22
C ALA A 41 -4.00 -11.68 8.38
N GLN A 42 -4.61 -11.44 9.55
CA GLN A 42 -4.53 -12.31 10.74
C GLN A 42 -5.48 -13.52 10.69
N ARG A 43 -6.24 -13.72 9.60
CA ARG A 43 -7.11 -14.89 9.42
C ARG A 43 -6.42 -15.99 8.62
N ASP A 44 -7.01 -17.17 8.59
CA ASP A 44 -6.49 -18.32 7.85
C ASP A 44 -7.27 -18.57 6.55
N THR A 45 -7.13 -17.66 5.57
CA THR A 45 -7.73 -17.80 4.23
C THR A 45 -6.72 -17.52 3.12
N GLY A 46 -7.05 -17.93 1.89
CA GLY A 46 -6.22 -17.61 0.72
C GLY A 46 -6.01 -16.11 0.52
N GLN A 47 -7.04 -15.28 0.75
CA GLN A 47 -6.92 -13.82 0.64
C GLN A 47 -6.10 -13.24 1.81
N SER A 48 -6.21 -13.82 3.01
CA SER A 48 -5.40 -13.45 4.18
C SER A 48 -3.91 -13.60 3.92
N ALA A 49 -3.51 -14.72 3.31
CA ALA A 49 -2.12 -14.96 2.93
C ALA A 49 -1.60 -13.92 1.92
N VAL A 50 -2.44 -13.51 0.96
CA VAL A 50 -2.08 -12.46 -0.01
C VAL A 50 -1.88 -11.12 0.69
N ILE A 51 -2.80 -10.72 1.57
CA ILE A 51 -2.73 -9.44 2.27
C ILE A 51 -1.56 -9.42 3.26
N GLY A 52 -1.37 -10.48 4.04
CA GLY A 52 -0.25 -10.59 4.98
C GLY A 52 1.10 -10.45 4.27
N ARG A 53 1.32 -11.18 3.18
CA ARG A 53 2.56 -11.06 2.39
C ARG A 53 2.72 -9.69 1.72
N PHE A 54 1.62 -9.06 1.31
CA PHE A 54 1.66 -7.68 0.80
C PHE A 54 2.14 -6.70 1.87
N LEU A 55 1.57 -6.76 3.08
CA LEU A 55 1.96 -5.89 4.20
C LEU A 55 3.42 -6.13 4.65
N LEU A 56 3.86 -7.39 4.68
CA LEU A 56 5.27 -7.72 4.95
C LEU A 56 6.20 -7.22 3.85
N GLY A 57 5.78 -7.30 2.58
CA GLY A 57 6.56 -6.78 1.46
C GLY A 57 6.71 -5.26 1.45
N LEU A 58 5.71 -4.52 1.94
CA LEU A 58 5.84 -3.08 2.19
C LEU A 58 6.83 -2.79 3.33
N TYR A 59 6.74 -3.55 4.42
CA TYR A 59 7.62 -3.40 5.58
C TYR A 59 9.09 -3.66 5.24
N ASN A 60 9.37 -4.76 4.54
CA ASN A 60 10.72 -5.08 4.09
C ASN A 60 10.68 -6.02 2.88
N GLY A 61 10.65 -5.45 1.68
CA GLY A 61 10.59 -6.22 0.43
C GLY A 61 11.86 -7.05 0.12
N ARG A 62 12.96 -6.83 0.84
CA ARG A 62 14.17 -7.66 0.71
C ARG A 62 14.01 -8.99 1.42
N ASP A 63 13.50 -8.96 2.64
CA ASP A 63 13.33 -10.15 3.47
C ASP A 63 11.99 -10.85 3.18
N TYR A 64 10.98 -10.09 2.74
CA TYR A 64 9.62 -10.57 2.45
C TYR A 64 9.17 -10.20 1.03
N PRO A 65 9.74 -10.81 -0.02
CA PRO A 65 9.37 -10.48 -1.39
C PRO A 65 7.89 -10.81 -1.68
N PHE A 66 7.19 -9.88 -2.34
CA PHE A 66 5.78 -10.05 -2.70
C PHE A 66 5.57 -10.29 -4.20
N VAL A 67 4.79 -11.31 -4.54
CA VAL A 67 4.44 -11.63 -5.94
C VAL A 67 3.19 -10.85 -6.36
N LEU A 68 3.37 -9.83 -7.20
CA LEU A 68 2.28 -8.92 -7.63
C LEU A 68 1.07 -9.62 -8.26
N THR A 69 1.26 -10.76 -8.95
CA THR A 69 0.13 -11.49 -9.55
C THR A 69 -0.82 -12.08 -8.51
N SER A 70 -0.41 -12.19 -7.24
CA SER A 70 -1.25 -12.64 -6.13
C SER A 70 -2.44 -11.71 -5.87
N LEU A 71 -2.32 -10.41 -6.19
CA LEU A 71 -3.40 -9.42 -6.04
C LEU A 71 -4.63 -9.74 -6.89
N ARG A 72 -4.50 -10.55 -7.96
CA ARG A 72 -5.61 -10.95 -8.84
C ARG A 72 -6.65 -11.85 -8.16
N GLY A 73 -6.31 -12.43 -7.02
CA GLY A 73 -7.19 -13.30 -6.25
C GLY A 73 -7.95 -12.59 -5.13
N LEU A 74 -7.81 -11.27 -4.99
CA LEU A 74 -8.50 -10.49 -3.98
C LEU A 74 -9.89 -10.07 -4.46
N ASP A 75 -10.83 -9.98 -3.52
CA ASP A 75 -12.06 -9.23 -3.71
C ASP A 75 -11.73 -7.75 -3.98
N THR A 76 -12.54 -7.07 -4.80
CA THR A 76 -12.27 -5.70 -5.25
C THR A 76 -12.03 -4.74 -4.09
N ALA A 77 -12.79 -4.86 -3.00
CA ALA A 77 -12.63 -3.99 -1.83
C ALA A 77 -11.25 -4.17 -1.14
N LEU A 78 -10.73 -5.40 -1.07
CA LEU A 78 -9.41 -5.67 -0.49
C LEU A 78 -8.29 -5.20 -1.42
N PHE A 79 -8.49 -5.32 -2.73
CA PHE A 79 -7.58 -4.77 -3.72
C PHE A 79 -7.50 -3.24 -3.62
N ASP A 80 -8.63 -2.55 -3.53
CA ASP A 80 -8.68 -1.09 -3.37
C ASP A 80 -7.99 -0.64 -2.08
N ASP A 81 -8.19 -1.38 -0.98
CA ASP A 81 -7.49 -1.14 0.28
C ASP A 81 -5.97 -1.33 0.14
N CYS A 82 -5.50 -2.37 -0.58
CA CYS A 82 -4.08 -2.54 -0.88
C CYS A 82 -3.52 -1.34 -1.67
N LEU A 83 -4.26 -0.81 -2.65
CA LEU A 83 -3.84 0.37 -3.40
C LEU A 83 -3.77 1.62 -2.52
N ALA A 84 -4.72 1.81 -1.61
CA ALA A 84 -4.70 2.93 -0.67
C ALA A 84 -3.49 2.88 0.27
N VAL A 85 -3.15 1.68 0.78
CA VAL A 85 -1.93 1.50 1.60
C VAL A 85 -0.67 1.69 0.78
N LEU A 86 -0.61 1.17 -0.45
CA LEU A 86 0.53 1.40 -1.34
C LEU A 86 0.72 2.89 -1.66
N GLN A 87 -0.38 3.63 -1.83
CA GLN A 87 -0.36 5.07 -2.06
C GLN A 87 0.12 5.86 -0.84
N LEU A 88 -0.21 5.40 0.37
CA LEU A 88 0.34 5.91 1.62
C LEU A 88 1.86 5.67 1.68
N ASP A 89 2.30 4.45 1.37
CA ASP A 89 3.71 4.03 1.48
C ASP A 89 4.62 4.56 0.35
N TYR A 90 4.04 5.01 -0.76
CA TYR A 90 4.79 5.63 -1.87
C TYR A 90 5.58 6.87 -1.47
N SER A 91 5.11 7.64 -0.48
CA SER A 91 5.84 8.78 0.08
C SER A 91 5.85 8.67 1.61
N PRO A 92 6.66 7.74 2.15
CA PRO A 92 6.53 7.29 3.52
C PRO A 92 6.97 8.40 4.48
N GLU A 93 6.23 8.53 5.57
CA GLU A 93 6.53 9.49 6.64
C GLU A 93 7.00 8.79 7.91
N GLN A 94 6.66 7.52 8.03
CA GLN A 94 7.06 6.57 9.07
C GLN A 94 6.86 5.15 8.51
N GLU A 95 7.38 4.14 9.20
CA GLU A 95 7.24 2.75 8.76
C GLU A 95 5.77 2.28 8.83
N VAL A 96 5.32 1.47 7.86
CA VAL A 96 3.90 1.12 7.70
C VAL A 96 3.23 0.56 8.96
N HIS A 97 3.94 -0.26 9.75
CA HIS A 97 3.40 -0.86 10.96
C HIS A 97 3.18 0.18 12.09
N THR A 98 3.95 1.26 12.10
CA THR A 98 3.89 2.30 13.16
C THR A 98 2.65 3.20 13.07
N TYR A 99 1.85 3.10 12.01
CA TYR A 99 0.56 3.78 11.91
C TYR A 99 -0.53 3.17 12.81
N LEU A 100 -0.29 1.96 13.33
CA LEU A 100 -1.23 1.24 14.18
C LEU A 100 -0.71 1.12 15.62
N PRO A 101 -1.61 1.13 16.62
CA PRO A 101 -1.26 0.66 17.96
C PRO A 101 -0.75 -0.79 17.91
N ASP A 102 0.28 -1.10 18.69
CA ASP A 102 0.90 -2.43 18.77
C ASP A 102 1.41 -3.00 17.43
N GLY A 103 1.77 -2.12 16.49
CA GLY A 103 2.24 -2.47 15.15
C GLY A 103 3.37 -3.48 15.11
N ASP A 104 4.35 -3.38 16.02
CA ASP A 104 5.47 -4.33 16.13
C ASP A 104 4.97 -5.75 16.38
N ALA A 105 4.08 -5.93 17.37
CA ALA A 105 3.54 -7.24 17.73
C ALA A 105 2.66 -7.82 16.60
N ILE A 106 1.89 -6.97 15.92
CA ILE A 106 1.11 -7.37 14.74
C ILE A 106 2.04 -7.87 13.64
N TRP A 107 3.14 -7.17 13.36
CA TRP A 107 4.08 -7.59 12.31
C TRP A 107 4.84 -8.86 12.68
N GLU A 108 5.24 -9.02 13.95
CA GLU A 108 5.81 -10.28 14.45
C GLU A 108 4.87 -11.47 14.23
N GLU A 109 3.58 -11.31 14.51
CA GLU A 109 2.56 -12.33 14.23
C GLU A 109 2.46 -12.66 12.73
N LEU A 110 2.39 -11.63 11.88
CA LEU A 110 2.30 -11.80 10.43
C LEU A 110 3.55 -12.49 9.86
N ILE A 111 4.74 -12.16 10.36
CA ILE A 111 6.00 -12.83 10.00
C ILE A 111 5.91 -14.31 10.36
N GLY A 112 5.52 -14.64 11.60
CA GLY A 112 5.40 -16.03 12.04
C GLY A 112 4.36 -16.84 11.26
N THR A 113 3.38 -16.18 10.63
CA THR A 113 2.31 -16.83 9.88
C THR A 113 2.63 -16.97 8.39
N TRP A 114 3.28 -15.98 7.77
CA TRP A 114 3.34 -15.84 6.31
C TRP A 114 4.74 -15.83 5.68
N ALA A 115 5.81 -15.70 6.47
CA ALA A 115 7.21 -15.69 6.02
C ALA A 115 7.90 -17.03 6.30
#